data_AF-A0A1I8B520-F1
#
_entry.id   AF-A0A1I8B520-F1
#
_cell.length_a   1.000
_cell.length_b   1.000
_cell.length_c   1.000
_cell.angle_alpha   90.00
_cell.angle_beta   90.00
_cell.angle_gamma   90.00
#
_symmetry.space_group_name_H-M   'P 1'
#
loop_
_entity.id
_entity.type
_entity.pdbx_description
1 polymer ?
#
loop_
_entity_poly.entity_id
_entity_poly.type
_entity_poly.pdbx_seq_one_letter_code
_entity_poly.pdbx_strand_id
1 'polypeptide(L)'
;MRWEQKNWRKEWDKQMKTHPETLYPDYDILVNSKPYFLYNATQISLFQKGEKEQLFVWVDAGYGHGSQSAIPLGIWSPNKINNEQITIIKLPTHGERVERYTIERVYRKHRSVISGGFLAGGEKIIRRFWTFFMKTFLELLDQRIVDDDQTTLLITIQRYNSTFNLLKGNWFDAFKLLPSKN
;
A
#
# COMPACT_ATOMS: atom_id res chain seq x y z
N MET A 1 -8.97 0.02 -20.45
CA MET A 1 -8.28 1.33 -20.43
C MET A 1 -8.45 2.18 -21.71
N ARG A 2 -8.33 1.64 -22.93
CA ARG A 2 -8.58 2.42 -24.18
C ARG A 2 -9.95 3.12 -24.26
N TRP A 3 -10.99 2.51 -23.67
CA TRP A 3 -12.31 3.12 -23.59
C TRP A 3 -12.35 4.33 -22.65
N GLU A 4 -11.73 4.25 -21.47
CA GLU A 4 -11.65 5.36 -20.51
C GLU A 4 -10.91 6.56 -21.09
N GLN A 5 -9.83 6.31 -21.84
CA GLN A 5 -9.08 7.37 -22.52
C GLN A 5 -9.94 8.14 -23.52
N LYS A 6 -10.81 7.43 -24.26
CA LYS A 6 -11.76 8.04 -25.21
C LYS A 6 -12.94 8.72 -24.52
N ASN A 7 -13.33 8.26 -23.33
CA ASN A 7 -14.51 8.71 -22.59
C ASN A 7 -14.11 9.30 -21.24
N TRP A 8 -13.08 10.15 -21.24
CA TRP A 8 -12.58 10.74 -20.00
C TRP A 8 -13.64 11.60 -19.33
N ARG A 9 -13.99 11.25 -18.10
CA ARG A 9 -15.03 11.98 -17.38
C ARG A 9 -14.53 13.34 -16.89
N LYS A 10 -15.42 14.33 -16.82
CA LYS A 10 -15.05 15.71 -16.44
C LYS A 10 -14.56 15.80 -14.99
N GLU A 11 -15.08 14.91 -14.16
CA GLU A 11 -14.71 14.76 -12.77
C GLU A 11 -13.37 14.08 -12.56
N TRP A 12 -12.71 13.50 -13.59
CA TRP A 12 -11.39 12.88 -13.44
C TRP A 12 -10.26 13.87 -13.75
N ASP A 13 -9.16 13.79 -12.99
CA ASP A 13 -8.07 14.76 -13.12
C ASP A 13 -7.29 14.53 -14.41
N LYS A 14 -7.14 15.57 -15.25
CA LYS A 14 -6.53 15.45 -16.59
C LYS A 14 -5.12 14.85 -16.59
N GLN A 15 -4.35 15.07 -15.52
CA GLN A 15 -2.98 14.56 -15.36
C GLN A 15 -2.95 13.03 -15.33
N MET A 16 -3.98 12.39 -14.79
CA MET A 16 -4.04 10.92 -14.68
C MET A 16 -4.10 10.24 -16.05
N LYS A 17 -4.44 10.95 -17.14
CA LYS A 17 -4.49 10.35 -18.49
C LYS A 17 -3.17 9.73 -18.93
N THR A 18 -2.04 10.29 -18.51
CA THR A 18 -0.71 9.84 -18.90
C THR A 18 -0.08 8.90 -17.88
N HIS A 19 -0.76 8.65 -16.76
CA HIS A 19 -0.27 7.80 -15.70
C HIS A 19 -0.39 6.31 -16.07
N PRO A 20 0.53 5.47 -15.59
CA PRO A 20 0.56 4.05 -15.95
C PRO A 20 -0.71 3.31 -15.51
N GLU A 21 -1.28 3.65 -14.34
CA GLU A 21 -2.55 3.11 -13.83
C GLU A 21 -3.75 3.39 -14.74
N THR A 22 -3.63 4.34 -15.68
CA THR A 22 -4.69 4.70 -16.64
C THR A 22 -4.39 4.18 -18.06
N LEU A 23 -3.19 3.66 -18.29
CA LEU A 23 -2.73 3.27 -19.62
C LEU A 23 -2.52 1.76 -19.74
N TYR A 24 -1.95 1.12 -18.71
CA TYR A 24 -1.44 -0.24 -18.79
C TYR A 24 -2.11 -1.16 -17.77
N PRO A 25 -3.02 -2.07 -18.22
CA PRO A 25 -3.65 -3.03 -17.32
C PRO A 25 -2.64 -3.89 -16.57
N ASP A 26 -1.51 -4.22 -17.22
CA ASP A 26 -0.44 -5.00 -16.62
C ASP A 26 0.22 -4.27 -15.44
N TYR A 27 0.25 -2.94 -15.47
CA TYR A 27 0.70 -2.14 -14.34
C TYR A 27 -0.26 -2.31 -13.15
N ASP A 28 -1.57 -2.15 -13.37
CA ASP A 28 -2.58 -2.31 -12.32
C ASP A 28 -2.55 -3.73 -11.71
N ILE A 29 -2.38 -4.75 -12.55
CA ILE A 29 -2.22 -6.14 -12.11
C ILE A 29 -1.00 -6.27 -11.22
N LEU A 30 0.15 -5.73 -11.64
CA LEU A 30 1.40 -5.82 -10.90
C LEU A 30 1.32 -5.12 -9.54
N VAL A 31 0.87 -3.85 -9.50
CA VAL A 31 0.81 -3.07 -8.26
C VAL A 31 -0.23 -3.62 -7.29
N ASN A 32 -1.41 -4.06 -7.77
CA ASN A 32 -2.40 -4.71 -6.90
C ASN A 32 -2.00 -6.14 -6.49
N SER A 33 -0.93 -6.72 -7.05
CA SER A 33 -0.39 -8.02 -6.63
C SER A 33 0.58 -7.93 -5.44
N LYS A 34 0.99 -6.75 -4.97
CA LYS A 34 1.90 -6.60 -3.82
C LYS A 34 1.44 -7.37 -2.57
N PRO A 35 0.15 -7.32 -2.16
CA PRO A 35 -0.31 -8.09 -1.00
C PRO A 35 -0.19 -9.60 -1.21
N TYR A 36 -0.38 -10.08 -2.44
CA TYR A 36 -0.16 -11.48 -2.77
C TYR A 36 1.32 -11.86 -2.68
N PHE A 37 2.23 -11.06 -3.22
CA PHE A 37 3.67 -11.34 -3.10
C PHE A 37 4.14 -11.37 -1.65
N LEU A 38 3.65 -10.43 -0.85
CA LEU A 38 3.95 -10.38 0.58
C LEU A 38 3.39 -11.59 1.32
N TYR A 39 2.15 -12.01 1.01
CA TYR A 39 1.58 -13.25 1.53
C TYR A 39 2.36 -14.49 1.08
N ASN A 40 2.70 -14.59 -0.20
CA ASN A 40 3.44 -15.72 -0.75
C ASN A 40 4.82 -15.84 -0.08
N ALA A 41 5.49 -14.72 0.19
CA ALA A 41 6.73 -14.68 0.96
C ALA A 41 6.58 -15.34 2.34
N THR A 42 5.43 -15.19 3.00
CA THR A 42 5.14 -15.87 4.27
C THR A 42 5.00 -17.39 4.14
N GLN A 43 4.63 -17.88 2.97
CA GLN A 43 4.45 -19.32 2.72
C GLN A 43 5.77 -19.99 2.31
N ILE A 44 6.65 -19.28 1.59
CA ILE A 44 7.89 -19.83 1.04
C ILE A 44 9.15 -19.45 1.84
N SER A 45 9.02 -18.60 2.87
CA SER A 45 10.15 -18.15 3.68
C SER A 45 10.90 -19.33 4.28
N LEU A 46 12.20 -19.39 3.99
CA LEU A 46 13.14 -20.36 4.57
C LEU A 46 13.82 -19.84 5.84
N PHE A 47 13.58 -18.57 6.21
CA PHE A 47 14.12 -18.02 7.45
C PHE A 47 13.54 -18.82 8.62
N GLN A 48 14.38 -19.25 9.56
CA GLN A 48 13.95 -20.13 10.64
C GLN A 48 12.89 -19.45 11.49
N LYS A 49 11.80 -20.17 11.80
CA LYS A 49 10.86 -19.84 12.86
C LYS A 49 11.58 -20.10 14.20
N GLY A 50 12.53 -19.24 14.55
CA GLY A 50 13.12 -19.24 15.88
C GLY A 50 12.09 -18.79 16.94
N GLU A 51 12.54 -18.47 18.14
CA GLU A 51 11.67 -18.03 19.25
C GLU A 51 10.94 -16.69 19.01
N LYS A 52 11.25 -15.98 17.91
CA LYS A 52 10.65 -14.68 17.57
C LYS A 52 9.77 -14.77 16.34
N GLU A 53 8.58 -14.15 16.42
CA GLU A 53 7.69 -14.00 15.28
C GLU A 53 8.38 -13.25 14.14
N GLN A 54 8.21 -13.75 12.92
CA GLN A 54 8.78 -13.16 11.72
C GLN A 54 7.97 -11.96 11.25
N LEU A 55 8.69 -10.91 10.86
CA LEU A 55 8.13 -9.73 10.21
C LEU A 55 8.30 -9.85 8.70
N PHE A 56 7.23 -9.54 7.98
CA PHE A 56 7.23 -9.46 6.53
C PHE A 56 7.01 -8.01 6.13
N VAL A 57 7.91 -7.50 5.28
CA VAL A 57 7.91 -6.10 4.88
C VAL A 57 7.97 -6.02 3.37
N TRP A 58 7.07 -5.23 2.79
CA TRP A 58 7.17 -4.76 1.43
C TRP A 58 7.81 -3.37 1.42
N VAL A 59 8.82 -3.20 0.58
CA VAL A 59 9.44 -1.91 0.26
C VAL A 59 9.52 -1.83 -1.26
N ASP A 60 8.96 -0.78 -1.86
CA ASP A 60 9.02 -0.59 -3.31
C ASP A 60 10.48 -0.50 -3.80
N ALA A 61 10.77 -1.05 -4.98
CA ALA A 61 12.11 -0.96 -5.56
C ALA A 61 12.57 0.50 -5.80
N GLY A 62 11.63 1.41 -6.04
CA GLY A 62 11.89 2.85 -6.19
C GLY A 62 11.92 3.63 -4.87
N TYR A 63 11.88 2.96 -3.72
CA TYR A 63 11.77 3.62 -2.42
C TYR A 63 12.97 4.55 -2.16
N GLY A 64 12.69 5.83 -1.89
CA GLY A 64 13.71 6.86 -1.69
C GLY A 64 14.31 7.44 -2.98
N HIS A 65 13.87 7.01 -4.17
CA HIS A 65 14.32 7.52 -5.48
C HIS A 65 15.84 7.61 -5.63
N GLY A 66 16.57 6.61 -5.11
CA GLY A 66 18.03 6.58 -5.15
C GLY A 66 18.74 7.44 -4.10
N SER A 67 17.99 8.11 -3.21
CA SER A 67 18.56 8.84 -2.09
C SER A 67 19.05 7.88 -1.02
N GLN A 68 20.37 7.81 -0.83
CA GLN A 68 21.00 6.98 0.20
C GLN A 68 20.57 7.37 1.62
N SER A 69 20.18 8.63 1.85
CA SER A 69 19.72 9.07 3.17
C SER A 69 18.33 8.54 3.56
N ALA A 70 17.57 8.01 2.59
CA ALA A 70 16.26 7.42 2.85
C ALA A 70 16.35 6.00 3.42
N ILE A 71 17.50 5.32 3.30
CA ILE A 71 17.71 3.93 3.72
C ILE A 71 18.80 3.90 4.80
N PRO A 72 18.57 3.29 5.97
CA PRO A 72 19.56 3.23 7.02
C PRO A 72 20.77 2.39 6.58
N LEU A 73 21.96 2.76 7.08
CA LEU A 73 23.15 1.93 6.94
C LEU A 73 23.08 0.74 7.89
N GLY A 74 23.46 -0.44 7.40
CA GLY A 74 23.51 -1.68 8.19
C GLY A 74 22.17 -2.41 8.25
N ILE A 75 22.01 -3.24 9.29
CA ILE A 75 20.83 -4.10 9.46
C ILE A 75 19.68 -3.28 10.06
N TRP A 76 18.57 -3.20 9.34
CA TRP A 76 17.34 -2.62 9.85
C TRP A 76 16.52 -3.65 10.64
N SER A 77 16.25 -3.37 11.92
CA SER A 77 15.53 -4.26 12.84
C SER A 77 14.44 -3.48 13.59
N PRO A 78 13.28 -3.24 12.95
CA PRO A 78 12.26 -2.34 13.48
C PRO A 78 11.58 -2.92 14.72
N ASN A 79 11.44 -2.10 15.76
CA ASN A 79 10.80 -2.51 17.03
C ASN A 79 9.35 -2.06 17.21
N LYS A 80 8.87 -1.16 16.36
CA LYS A 80 7.53 -0.55 16.45
C LYS A 80 6.50 -1.19 15.52
N ILE A 81 6.86 -2.25 14.81
CA ILE A 81 5.91 -2.96 13.94
C ILE A 81 5.12 -3.94 14.81
N ASN A 82 3.80 -3.79 14.80
CA ASN A 82 2.87 -4.69 15.46
C ASN A 82 2.67 -5.97 14.62
N ASN A 83 2.66 -7.14 15.25
CA ASN A 83 2.36 -8.42 14.58
C ASN A 83 0.86 -8.63 14.35
N GLU A 84 0.00 -7.87 15.02
CA GLU A 84 -1.46 -7.99 14.93
C GLU A 84 -2.11 -7.02 13.93
N GLN A 85 -1.37 -6.02 13.46
CA GLN A 85 -1.86 -4.98 12.54
C GLN A 85 -0.89 -4.75 11.39
N ILE A 86 -1.42 -4.45 10.20
CA ILE A 86 -0.61 -3.97 9.08
C ILE A 86 -0.18 -2.54 9.36
N THR A 87 1.12 -2.34 9.44
CA THR A 87 1.74 -1.02 9.53
C THR A 87 1.89 -0.43 8.13
N ILE A 88 1.36 0.77 7.94
CA ILE A 88 1.39 1.49 6.67
C ILE A 88 1.51 2.99 6.92
N ILE A 89 2.05 3.73 5.94
CA ILE A 89 2.22 5.18 6.07
C ILE A 89 1.01 5.90 5.49
N LYS A 90 0.38 6.74 6.32
CA LYS A 90 -0.61 7.72 5.91
C LYS A 90 0.08 9.05 5.58
N LEU A 91 -0.14 9.53 4.37
CA LEU A 91 0.42 10.77 3.87
C LEU A 91 -0.22 12.00 4.55
N PRO A 92 0.48 13.16 4.59
CA PRO A 92 -0.05 14.37 5.18
C PRO A 92 -1.21 14.89 4.31
N THR A 93 -2.41 14.78 4.84
CA THR A 93 -3.63 15.32 4.23
C THR A 93 -4.25 16.27 5.23
N HIS A 94 -4.20 17.59 5.02
CA HIS A 94 -4.67 18.70 5.88
C HIS A 94 -5.63 18.35 7.06
N GLY A 95 -5.17 17.57 8.05
CA GLY A 95 -6.02 16.99 9.11
C GLY A 95 -7.10 15.97 8.70
N GLU A 96 -7.25 15.62 7.41
CA GLU A 96 -8.29 14.68 6.96
C GLU A 96 -8.02 13.25 7.44
N ARG A 97 -9.04 12.63 8.04
CA ARG A 97 -9.04 11.22 8.41
C ARG A 97 -9.34 10.34 7.18
N VAL A 98 -8.84 9.11 7.18
CA VAL A 98 -8.99 8.19 6.04
C VAL A 98 -10.45 7.91 5.70
N GLU A 99 -11.36 7.90 6.69
CA GLU A 99 -12.78 7.59 6.52
C GLU A 99 -13.56 8.68 5.76
N ARG A 100 -12.96 9.86 5.55
CA ARG A 100 -13.60 10.98 4.82
C ARG A 100 -13.38 10.93 3.31
N TYR A 101 -12.54 10.01 2.82
CA TYR A 101 -12.32 9.84 1.39
C TYR A 101 -13.37 8.90 0.82
N THR A 102 -14.07 9.36 -0.22
CA THR A 102 -14.94 8.50 -1.02
C THR A 102 -14.18 8.05 -2.27
N ILE A 103 -14.69 7.01 -2.94
CA ILE A 103 -14.05 6.50 -4.16
C ILE A 103 -13.95 7.59 -5.24
N GLU A 104 -14.94 8.47 -5.37
CA GLU A 104 -14.96 9.59 -6.32
C GLU A 104 -13.90 10.65 -6.03
N ARG A 105 -13.43 10.73 -4.77
CA ARG A 105 -12.38 11.67 -4.35
C ARG A 105 -10.96 11.15 -4.56
N VAL A 106 -10.80 9.87 -4.91
CA VAL A 106 -9.47 9.23 -5.04
C VAL A 106 -9.27 8.50 -6.36
N TYR A 107 -10.32 7.93 -6.95
CA TYR A 107 -10.24 7.22 -8.23
C TYR A 107 -9.99 8.20 -9.39
N ARG A 108 -8.93 7.97 -10.16
CA ARG A 108 -8.48 8.89 -11.23
C ARG A 108 -8.28 10.32 -10.74
N LYS A 109 -7.78 10.46 -9.50
CA LYS A 109 -7.40 11.72 -8.89
C LYS A 109 -5.90 11.78 -8.64
N HIS A 110 -5.30 12.93 -8.88
CA HIS A 110 -3.90 13.18 -8.53
C HIS A 110 -3.78 13.47 -7.02
N ARG A 111 -4.20 12.49 -6.22
CA ARG A 111 -4.29 12.58 -4.76
C ARG A 111 -3.95 11.22 -4.14
N SER A 112 -2.87 11.22 -3.38
CA SER A 112 -2.45 10.07 -2.58
C SER A 112 -2.73 10.32 -1.10
N VAL A 113 -3.38 9.34 -0.45
CA VAL A 113 -3.71 9.38 0.98
C VAL A 113 -2.81 8.44 1.78
N ILE A 114 -2.39 7.35 1.15
CA ILE A 114 -1.64 6.25 1.71
C ILE A 114 -0.41 6.02 0.83
N SER A 115 0.75 5.79 1.44
CA SER A 115 1.92 5.34 0.69
C SER A 115 1.78 3.85 0.37
N GLY A 116 1.70 3.50 -0.91
CA GLY A 116 1.78 2.11 -1.39
C GLY A 116 3.21 1.53 -1.35
N GLY A 117 4.20 2.36 -1.02
CA GLY A 117 5.62 1.99 -1.05
C GLY A 117 6.13 1.23 0.18
N PHE A 118 5.32 1.11 1.23
CA PHE A 118 5.69 0.42 2.46
C PHE A 118 4.49 -0.29 3.09
N LEU A 119 4.63 -1.59 3.36
CA LEU A 119 3.66 -2.39 4.12
C LEU A 119 4.43 -3.32 5.06
N ALA A 120 3.99 -3.48 6.30
CA ALA A 120 4.62 -4.44 7.20
C ALA A 120 3.65 -5.10 8.18
N GLY A 121 3.95 -6.33 8.58
CA GLY A 121 3.22 -7.02 9.64
C GLY A 121 3.75 -8.43 9.87
N GLY A 122 3.19 -9.10 10.88
CA GLY A 122 3.47 -10.51 11.16
C GLY A 122 2.76 -11.48 10.20
N GLU A 123 3.20 -12.73 10.15
CA GLU A 123 2.66 -13.78 9.27
C GLU A 123 1.12 -13.85 9.27
N LYS A 124 0.52 -13.89 10.46
CA LYS A 124 -0.94 -14.06 10.63
C LYS A 124 -1.73 -12.88 10.06
N ILE A 125 -1.28 -11.64 10.33
CA ILE A 125 -1.99 -10.46 9.86
C ILE A 125 -1.80 -10.24 8.35
N ILE A 126 -0.64 -10.61 7.80
CA ILE A 126 -0.37 -10.54 6.35
C ILE A 126 -1.31 -11.45 5.57
N ARG A 127 -1.55 -12.68 6.05
CA ARG A 127 -2.53 -13.60 5.47
C ARG A 127 -3.94 -13.00 5.46
N ARG A 128 -4.37 -12.40 6.57
CA ARG A 128 -5.67 -11.73 6.68
C ARG A 128 -5.76 -10.53 5.73
N PHE A 129 -4.72 -9.70 5.71
CA PHE A 129 -4.62 -8.54 4.85
C PHE A 129 -4.75 -8.90 3.38
N TRP A 130 -4.02 -9.91 2.90
CA TRP A 130 -4.15 -10.39 1.52
C TRP A 130 -5.60 -10.77 1.19
N THR A 131 -6.29 -11.49 2.07
CA THR A 131 -7.70 -11.87 1.88
C THR A 131 -8.61 -10.63 1.78
N PHE A 132 -8.44 -9.66 2.68
CA PHE A 132 -9.23 -8.43 2.70
C PHE A 132 -8.97 -7.52 1.51
N PHE A 133 -7.71 -7.42 1.10
CA PHE A 133 -7.31 -6.66 -0.07
C PHE A 133 -7.88 -7.30 -1.34
N MET A 134 -7.72 -8.61 -1.52
CA MET A 134 -8.25 -9.31 -2.70
C MET A 134 -9.76 -9.21 -2.80
N LYS A 135 -10.48 -9.35 -1.67
CA LYS A 135 -11.93 -9.13 -1.64
C LYS A 135 -12.28 -7.71 -2.11
N THR A 136 -11.58 -6.70 -1.60
CA THR A 136 -11.80 -5.29 -1.98
C THR A 136 -11.48 -5.06 -3.46
N PHE A 137 -10.35 -5.58 -3.94
CA PHE A 137 -9.94 -5.47 -5.33
C PHE A 137 -10.96 -6.09 -6.28
N LEU A 138 -11.45 -7.31 -6.00
CA LEU A 138 -12.45 -7.98 -6.83
C LEU A 138 -13.79 -7.23 -6.86
N GLU A 139 -14.22 -6.66 -5.73
CA GLU A 139 -15.43 -5.84 -5.69
C GLU A 139 -15.28 -4.54 -6.49
N LEU A 140 -14.12 -3.89 -6.44
CA LEU A 140 -13.84 -2.70 -7.25
C LEU A 140 -13.75 -3.06 -8.74
N LEU A 141 -13.12 -4.19 -9.07
CA LEU A 141 -13.02 -4.70 -10.43
C LEU A 141 -14.41 -4.99 -11.02
N ASP A 142 -15.32 -5.60 -10.26
CA ASP A 142 -16.72 -5.84 -10.66
C ASP A 142 -17.45 -4.52 -10.96
N GLN A 143 -17.18 -3.48 -10.17
CA GLN A 143 -17.66 -2.11 -10.39
C GLN A 143 -16.93 -1.38 -11.54
N ARG A 144 -15.96 -2.03 -12.20
CA ARG A 144 -15.09 -1.46 -13.24
C ARG A 144 -14.25 -0.28 -12.74
N ILE A 145 -13.85 -0.33 -11.48
CA ILE A 145 -12.96 0.62 -10.82
C ILE A 145 -11.61 -0.07 -10.64
N VAL A 146 -10.65 0.26 -11.50
CA VAL A 146 -9.27 -0.26 -11.44
C VAL A 146 -8.31 0.91 -11.53
N ASP A 147 -7.41 0.98 -10.55
CA ASP A 147 -6.45 2.07 -10.37
C ASP A 147 -5.20 1.51 -9.66
N ASP A 148 -4.25 2.41 -9.34
CA ASP A 148 -3.09 2.08 -8.52
C ASP A 148 -3.50 1.47 -7.14
N ASP A 149 -2.58 0.72 -6.54
CA ASP A 149 -2.77 -0.03 -5.30
C ASP A 149 -3.26 0.83 -4.14
N GLN A 150 -2.89 2.12 -4.12
CA GLN A 150 -3.27 3.10 -3.10
C GLN A 150 -4.78 3.25 -2.97
N THR A 151 -5.52 3.17 -4.08
CA THR A 151 -6.99 3.27 -4.08
C THR A 151 -7.58 2.03 -3.39
N THR A 152 -7.16 0.84 -3.80
CA THR A 152 -7.60 -0.43 -3.18
C THR A 152 -7.19 -0.52 -1.71
N LEU A 153 -5.96 -0.10 -1.37
CA LEU A 153 -5.44 -0.04 -0.01
C LEU A 153 -6.30 0.87 0.87
N LEU A 154 -6.63 2.07 0.41
CA LEU A 154 -7.45 3.02 1.17
C LEU A 154 -8.83 2.46 1.48
N ILE A 155 -9.51 1.89 0.48
CA ILE A 155 -10.83 1.28 0.67
C ILE A 155 -10.74 0.06 1.61
N THR A 156 -9.68 -0.74 1.50
CA THR A 156 -9.43 -1.88 2.40
C THR A 156 -9.24 -1.38 3.84
N ILE A 157 -8.46 -0.32 4.06
CA ILE A 157 -8.24 0.30 5.37
C ILE A 157 -9.56 0.79 5.96
N GLN A 158 -10.39 1.47 5.18
CA GLN A 158 -11.69 1.97 5.66
C GLN A 158 -12.60 0.84 6.13
N ARG A 159 -12.64 -0.28 5.39
CA ARG A 159 -13.53 -1.42 5.70
C ARG A 159 -13.04 -2.27 6.88
N TYR A 160 -11.73 -2.37 7.06
CA TYR A 160 -11.10 -3.22 8.07
C TYR A 160 -10.18 -2.42 9.00
N ASN A 161 -10.58 -1.21 9.39
CA ASN A 161 -9.72 -0.24 10.07
C ASN A 161 -8.98 -0.78 11.31
N SER A 162 -9.61 -1.68 12.08
CA SER A 162 -9.00 -2.28 13.28
C SER A 162 -7.75 -3.12 12.97
N THR A 163 -7.56 -3.57 11.72
CA THR A 163 -6.40 -4.37 11.30
C THR A 163 -5.22 -3.54 10.82
N PHE A 164 -5.31 -2.21 10.85
CA PHE A 164 -4.26 -1.32 10.35
C PHE A 164 -3.72 -0.39 11.44
N ASN A 165 -2.41 -0.18 11.40
CA ASN A 165 -1.70 0.83 12.16
C ASN A 165 -1.18 1.89 11.17
N LEU A 166 -1.81 3.07 11.19
CA LEU A 166 -1.51 4.16 10.26
C LEU A 166 -0.46 5.12 10.87
N LEU A 167 0.78 5.03 10.39
CA LEU A 167 1.83 5.96 10.76
C LEU A 167 1.74 7.23 9.92
N LYS A 168 1.67 8.40 10.55
CA LYS A 168 1.68 9.68 9.83
C LYS A 168 3.11 9.99 9.36
N GLY A 169 3.30 10.18 8.07
CA GLY A 169 4.58 10.56 7.48
C GLY A 169 4.50 10.77 5.98
N ASN A 170 5.64 10.98 5.33
CA ASN A 170 5.74 11.11 3.87
C ASN A 170 6.07 9.77 3.21
N TRP A 171 6.05 9.77 1.87
CA TRP A 171 6.30 8.62 1.00
C TRP A 171 7.46 7.71 1.43
N PHE A 172 8.55 8.31 1.92
CA PHE A 172 9.81 7.60 2.21
C PHE A 172 10.20 7.61 3.69
N ASP A 173 9.27 7.91 4.60
CA ASP A 173 9.57 8.07 6.03
C ASP A 173 9.61 6.74 6.84
N ALA A 174 9.37 5.56 6.24
CA ALA A 174 9.27 4.29 6.96
C ALA A 174 10.44 4.04 7.93
N PHE A 175 11.69 4.14 7.45
CA PHE A 175 12.87 3.91 8.28
C PHE A 175 13.06 4.95 9.39
N LYS A 176 12.61 6.19 9.16
CA LYS A 176 12.61 7.26 10.17
C LYS A 176 11.54 7.01 11.24
N LEU A 177 10.37 6.53 10.85
CA LEU A 177 9.24 6.26 11.75
C LEU A 177 9.42 4.95 12.53
N LEU A 178 10.13 3.99 11.94
CA LEU A 178 10.40 2.66 12.46
C LEU A 178 11.92 2.44 12.61
N PRO A 179 12.61 3.16 13.51
CA PRO A 179 14.06 2.98 13.70
C PRO A 179 14.39 1.56 14.20
N SER A 180 15.64 1.13 13.95
CA SER A 180 16.16 -0.12 14.52
C SER A 180 16.17 -0.08 16.06
N LYS A 181 16.12 -1.26 16.71
CA LYS A 181 16.56 -1.36 18.11
C LYS A 181 18.03 -0.96 18.20
N ASN A 182 18.34 -0.05 19.13
CA ASN A 182 19.69 0.08 19.66
C ASN A 182 20.04 -1.16 20.48
#